data_AF-A0A5E4QQB6-F1
#
_entry.id   AF-A0A5E4QQB6-F1
#
_cell.length_a   1.000
_cell.length_b   1.000
_cell.length_c   1.000
_cell.angle_alpha   90.00
_cell.angle_beta   90.00
_cell.angle_gamma   90.00
#
_symmetry.space_group_name_H-M   'P 1'
#
loop_
_entity.id
_entity.type
_entity.pdbx_description
1 polymer ?
#
loop_
_entity_poly.entity_id
_entity_poly.type
_entity_poly.pdbx_seq_one_letter_code
_entity_poly.pdbx_strand_id
1 'polypeptide(L)'
;MSTNFDGLSSNQKAQAGLHRDVRAICSETCHFVGLEITKPAMEIIAELVLKKLVMYGSDLEAFAKHAKRSTVNAEDVKLLVRRNKSLKARIDTLSSNTPKEKRRKTIPLVIKPVETPSKDVGKEDKATESVLDQTIDLTFD
;
A
#
# COMPACT_ATOMS: atom_id res chain seq x y z
N MET A 1 -24.65 12.48 -6.48
CA MET A 1 -24.77 11.47 -7.56
C MET A 1 -23.94 10.26 -7.18
N SER A 2 -24.40 9.03 -7.42
CA SER A 2 -23.63 7.83 -7.06
C SER A 2 -22.46 7.61 -8.02
N THR A 3 -21.23 7.83 -7.53
CA THR A 3 -20.01 7.60 -8.31
C THR A 3 -19.72 6.10 -8.37
N ASN A 4 -20.01 5.44 -9.50
CA ASN A 4 -19.72 4.03 -9.73
C ASN A 4 -18.20 3.76 -9.79
N PHE A 5 -17.58 3.57 -8.62
CA PHE A 5 -16.17 3.21 -8.49
C PHE A 5 -15.81 1.95 -9.29
N ASP A 6 -16.72 0.98 -9.36
CA ASP A 6 -16.49 -0.29 -10.07
C ASP A 6 -16.25 -0.12 -11.57
N GLY A 7 -16.87 0.89 -12.20
CA GLY A 7 -16.72 1.18 -13.63
C GLY A 7 -15.37 1.83 -14.03
N LEU A 8 -14.54 2.20 -13.05
CA LEU A 8 -13.24 2.83 -13.31
C LEU A 8 -12.16 1.82 -13.73
N SER A 9 -11.27 2.24 -14.65
CA SER A 9 -10.06 1.52 -15.01
C SER A 9 -9.11 1.37 -13.82
N SER A 10 -8.28 0.32 -13.79
CA SER A 10 -7.31 0.08 -12.70
C SER A 10 -6.39 1.28 -12.44
N ASN A 11 -5.98 2.01 -13.48
CA ASN A 11 -5.19 3.24 -13.33
C ASN A 11 -5.99 4.36 -12.65
N GLN A 12 -7.27 4.55 -13.02
CA GLN A 12 -8.15 5.55 -12.40
C GLN A 12 -8.45 5.21 -10.93
N LYS A 13 -8.63 3.93 -10.61
CA LYS A 13 -8.77 3.44 -9.22
C LYS A 13 -7.52 3.73 -8.40
N ALA A 14 -6.32 3.51 -8.96
CA ALA A 14 -5.06 3.84 -8.32
C ALA A 14 -4.86 5.36 -8.14
N GLN A 15 -5.22 6.17 -9.14
CA GLN A 15 -5.18 7.64 -9.06
C GLN A 15 -6.15 8.19 -8.00
N ALA A 16 -7.38 7.66 -7.93
CA ALA A 16 -8.36 8.05 -6.92
C ALA A 16 -7.89 7.71 -5.49
N GLY A 17 -7.32 6.52 -5.31
CA GLY A 17 -6.69 6.12 -4.04
C GLY A 17 -5.52 7.03 -3.66
N LEU A 18 -4.63 7.32 -4.61
CA LEU A 18 -3.51 8.24 -4.40
C LEU A 18 -4.00 9.65 -4.02
N HIS A 19 -5.00 10.18 -4.70
CA HIS A 19 -5.55 11.51 -4.40
C HIS A 19 -6.18 11.55 -3.00
N ARG A 20 -6.90 10.49 -2.58
CA ARG A 20 -7.43 10.37 -1.20
C ARG A 20 -6.30 10.45 -0.17
N ASP A 21 -5.22 9.71 -0.39
CA ASP A 21 -4.09 9.66 0.54
C ASP A 21 -3.31 10.99 0.58
N VAL A 22 -3.16 11.65 -0.58
CA VAL A 22 -2.60 13.01 -0.68
C VAL A 22 -3.48 14.03 0.04
N ARG A 23 -4.81 13.96 -0.10
CA ARG A 23 -5.76 14.83 0.62
C ARG A 23 -5.61 14.68 2.14
N ALA A 24 -5.52 13.44 2.63
CA ALA A 24 -5.33 13.16 4.05
C ALA A 24 -4.01 13.74 4.59
N ILE A 25 -2.88 13.39 3.94
CA ILE A 25 -1.53 13.84 4.36
C ILE A 25 -1.41 15.37 4.28
N CYS A 26 -1.94 16.00 3.22
CA CYS A 26 -1.90 17.45 3.06
C CYS A 26 -2.74 18.15 4.13
N SER A 27 -3.95 17.67 4.41
CA SER A 27 -4.83 18.23 5.46
C SER A 27 -4.18 18.16 6.84
N GLU A 28 -3.65 16.99 7.22
CA GLU A 28 -2.91 16.80 8.47
C GLU A 28 -1.69 17.71 8.58
N THR A 29 -0.86 17.77 7.53
CA THR A 29 0.33 18.63 7.50
C THR A 29 -0.03 20.12 7.58
N CYS A 30 -1.06 20.55 6.86
CA CYS A 30 -1.52 21.94 6.86
C CYS A 30 -2.08 22.34 8.23
N HIS A 31 -2.84 21.46 8.89
CA HIS A 31 -3.28 21.65 10.26
C HIS A 31 -2.11 21.83 11.25
N PHE A 32 -1.06 20.98 11.16
CA PHE A 32 0.12 21.11 12.02
C PHE A 32 0.95 22.38 11.78
N VAL A 33 0.96 22.91 10.55
CA VAL A 33 1.72 24.13 10.19
C VAL A 33 0.86 25.40 10.36
N GLY A 34 -0.45 25.28 10.57
CA GLY A 34 -1.37 26.42 10.67
C GLY A 34 -1.64 27.10 9.32
N LEU A 35 -1.68 26.32 8.24
CA LEU A 35 -1.93 26.79 6.87
C LEU A 35 -3.19 26.13 6.31
N GLU A 36 -3.74 26.75 5.26
CA GLU A 36 -4.80 26.15 4.43
C GLU A 36 -4.24 25.77 3.06
N ILE A 37 -4.74 24.67 2.48
CA ILE A 37 -4.37 24.22 1.13
C ILE A 37 -5.54 24.41 0.17
N THR A 38 -5.27 25.07 -0.97
CA THR A 38 -6.27 25.24 -2.03
C THR A 38 -6.45 23.93 -2.82
N LYS A 39 -7.68 23.67 -3.28
CA LYS A 39 -7.98 22.48 -4.08
C LYS A 39 -7.02 22.32 -5.29
N PRO A 40 -6.74 23.35 -6.12
CA PRO A 40 -5.82 23.20 -7.25
C PRO A 40 -4.38 22.82 -6.83
N ALA A 41 -3.90 23.30 -5.68
CA ALA A 41 -2.58 22.93 -5.18
C ALA A 41 -2.53 21.44 -4.79
N MET A 42 -3.62 20.91 -4.21
CA MET A 42 -3.75 19.49 -3.86
C MET A 42 -3.76 18.59 -5.11
N GLU A 43 -4.48 18.98 -6.17
CA GLU A 43 -4.45 18.26 -7.46
C GLU A 43 -3.03 18.22 -8.06
N ILE A 44 -2.32 19.35 -8.03
CA ILE A 44 -0.93 19.45 -8.52
C ILE A 44 -0.01 18.54 -7.72
N ILE A 45 -0.16 18.48 -6.39
CA ILE A 45 0.63 17.57 -5.54
C ILE A 45 0.33 16.11 -5.90
N ALA A 46 -0.94 15.73 -6.08
CA ALA A 46 -1.30 14.36 -6.45
C ALA A 46 -0.68 13.94 -7.79
N GLU A 47 -0.73 14.80 -8.80
CA GLU A 47 -0.13 14.56 -10.13
C GLU A 47 1.42 14.51 -10.07
N LEU A 48 2.06 15.34 -9.25
CA LEU A 48 3.51 15.29 -9.03
C LEU A 48 3.93 14.00 -8.33
N VAL A 49 3.18 13.55 -7.33
CA VAL A 49 3.43 12.29 -6.62
C VAL A 49 3.26 11.10 -7.58
N LEU A 50 2.20 11.08 -8.41
CA LEU A 50 1.99 10.04 -9.42
C LEU A 50 3.18 9.92 -10.37
N LYS A 51 3.61 11.03 -10.98
CA LYS A 51 4.80 11.09 -11.84
C LYS A 51 6.06 10.62 -11.12
N LYS A 52 6.18 10.90 -9.82
CA LYS A 52 7.31 10.47 -9.01
C LYS A 52 7.33 8.97 -8.73
N LEU A 53 6.17 8.37 -8.48
CA LEU A 53 6.01 6.93 -8.31
C LEU A 53 6.37 6.15 -9.59
N VAL A 54 5.98 6.65 -10.77
CA VAL A 54 6.36 6.03 -12.06
C VAL A 54 7.88 6.00 -12.23
N MET A 55 8.56 7.13 -11.99
CA MET A 55 10.04 7.18 -12.01
C MET A 55 10.68 6.21 -11.00
N TYR A 56 10.14 6.14 -9.78
CA TYR A 56 10.64 5.22 -8.75
C TYR A 56 10.46 3.75 -9.13
N GLY A 57 9.37 3.37 -9.82
CA GLY A 57 9.18 2.02 -10.34
C GLY A 57 10.31 1.62 -11.30
N SER A 58 10.61 2.46 -12.29
CA SER A 58 11.69 2.22 -13.25
C SER A 58 13.08 2.21 -12.60
N ASP A 59 13.36 3.12 -11.66
CA ASP A 59 14.61 3.15 -10.91
C ASP A 59 14.82 1.85 -10.10
N LEU A 60 13.79 1.39 -9.36
CA LEU A 60 13.86 0.17 -8.55
C LEU A 60 14.04 -1.09 -9.41
N GLU A 61 13.35 -1.19 -10.55
CA GLU A 61 13.54 -2.28 -11.50
C GLU A 61 14.98 -2.30 -12.05
N ALA A 62 15.53 -1.14 -12.41
CA ALA A 62 16.90 -1.00 -12.88
C ALA A 62 17.94 -1.40 -11.82
N PHE A 63 17.73 -1.06 -10.55
CA PHE A 63 18.63 -1.44 -9.45
C PHE A 63 18.60 -2.96 -9.19
N ALA A 64 17.42 -3.58 -9.19
CA ALA A 64 17.30 -5.03 -9.07
C ALA A 64 18.02 -5.74 -10.24
N LYS A 65 17.78 -5.30 -11.48
CA LYS A 65 18.44 -5.83 -12.69
C LYS A 65 19.96 -5.66 -12.65
N HIS A 66 20.48 -4.52 -12.19
CA HIS A 66 21.91 -4.29 -12.04
C HIS A 66 22.57 -5.31 -11.08
N ALA A 67 21.85 -5.69 -10.02
CA ALA A 67 22.26 -6.75 -9.10
C ALA A 67 21.92 -8.18 -9.56
N LYS A 68 21.58 -8.37 -10.85
CA LYS A 68 21.15 -9.66 -11.46
C LYS A 68 19.93 -10.31 -10.78
N ARG A 69 19.04 -9.51 -10.19
CA ARG A 69 17.79 -9.95 -9.55
C ARG A 69 16.57 -9.52 -10.37
N SER A 70 15.51 -10.31 -10.29
CA SER A 70 14.16 -9.94 -10.78
C SER A 70 13.25 -9.41 -9.66
N THR A 71 13.63 -9.59 -8.39
CA THR A 71 12.87 -9.13 -7.22
C THR A 71 13.56 -7.93 -6.56
N VAL A 72 12.78 -6.88 -6.30
CA VAL A 72 13.20 -5.67 -5.59
C VAL A 72 13.31 -5.95 -4.08
N ASN A 73 14.41 -5.53 -3.48
CA ASN A 73 14.74 -5.71 -2.06
C ASN A 73 14.95 -4.34 -1.36
N ALA A 74 15.04 -4.34 -0.03
CA ALA A 74 15.29 -3.14 0.76
C ALA A 74 16.55 -2.35 0.35
N GLU A 75 17.59 -3.02 -0.15
CA GLU A 75 18.82 -2.37 -0.64
C GLU A 75 18.59 -1.51 -1.90
N ASP A 76 17.63 -1.88 -2.75
CA ASP A 76 17.25 -1.09 -3.92
C ASP A 76 16.54 0.21 -3.49
N VAL A 77 15.70 0.13 -2.44
CA VAL A 77 15.03 1.28 -1.83
C VAL A 77 16.04 2.22 -1.14
N LYS A 78 17.05 1.68 -0.45
CA LYS A 78 18.17 2.46 0.10
C LYS A 78 18.98 3.14 -1.00
N LEU A 79 19.14 2.49 -2.15
CA LEU A 79 19.83 3.06 -3.30
C LEU A 79 19.01 4.16 -3.98
N LEU A 80 17.68 4.06 -3.99
CA LEU A 80 16.76 5.10 -4.48
C LEU A 80 16.97 6.44 -3.74
N VAL A 81 17.01 6.41 -2.41
CA VAL A 81 17.16 7.62 -1.56
C VAL A 81 18.60 8.14 -1.41
N ARG A 82 19.59 7.51 -2.07
CA ARG A 82 21.04 7.74 -1.88
C ARG A 82 21.53 9.19 -1.92
N ARG A 83 20.82 10.08 -2.62
CA ARG A 83 21.19 11.50 -2.77
C ARG A 83 20.87 12.35 -1.53
N ASN A 84 19.90 11.93 -0.71
CA ASN A 84 19.52 12.64 0.51
C ASN A 84 19.98 11.85 1.75
N LYS A 85 21.07 12.30 2.38
CA LYS A 85 21.69 11.63 3.54
C LYS A 85 20.73 11.50 4.73
N SER A 86 19.91 12.53 5.00
CA SER A 86 18.94 12.54 6.11
C SER A 86 17.82 11.53 5.87
N LEU A 87 17.25 11.52 4.66
CA LEU A 87 16.23 10.55 4.27
C LEU A 87 16.79 9.13 4.28
N LYS A 88 18.00 8.91 3.75
CA LYS A 88 18.66 7.60 3.79
C LYS A 88 18.79 7.07 5.22
N ALA A 89 19.28 7.88 6.15
CA ALA A 89 19.41 7.48 7.56
C ALA A 89 18.06 7.04 8.17
N ARG A 90 16.97 7.77 7.88
CA ARG A 90 15.61 7.40 8.33
C ARG A 90 15.14 6.05 7.75
N ILE A 91 15.38 5.81 6.46
CA ILE A 91 15.03 4.54 5.79
C ILE A 91 15.89 3.38 6.31
N ASP A 92 17.18 3.60 6.58
CA ASP A 92 18.08 2.60 7.16
C ASP A 92 17.57 2.17 8.55
N THR A 93 17.22 3.12 9.44
CA THR A 93 16.61 2.83 10.75
C THR A 93 15.25 2.11 10.65
N LEU A 94 14.41 2.46 9.67
CA LEU A 94 13.15 1.74 9.45
C LEU A 94 13.41 0.28 9.04
N SER A 95 14.41 0.04 8.17
CA SER A 95 14.75 -1.31 7.71
C SER A 95 15.25 -2.23 8.83
N SER A 96 16.01 -1.72 9.80
CA SER A 96 16.49 -2.52 10.94
C SER A 96 15.39 -2.93 11.92
N ASN A 97 14.31 -2.14 12.00
CA ASN A 97 13.22 -2.35 12.95
C ASN A 97 12.16 -3.34 12.45
N THR A 98 12.29 -3.85 11.22
CA THR A 98 11.41 -4.91 10.71
C THR A 98 11.72 -6.25 11.40
N PRO A 99 10.76 -6.89 12.09
CA PRO A 99 10.99 -8.20 12.68
C PRO A 99 11.21 -9.22 11.56
N LYS A 100 12.41 -9.79 11.50
CA LYS A 100 12.78 -10.82 10.50
C LYS A 100 11.94 -12.07 10.72
N GLU A 101 10.87 -12.20 9.95
CA GLU A 101 10.01 -13.38 9.99
C GLU A 101 10.82 -14.63 9.61
N LYS A 102 11.09 -15.46 10.62
CA LYS A 102 11.87 -16.69 10.45
C LYS A 102 11.03 -17.67 9.64
N ARG A 103 11.24 -17.70 8.31
CA ARG A 103 10.70 -18.72 7.39
C ARG A 103 10.77 -20.09 8.05
N ARG A 104 9.61 -20.67 8.38
CA ARG A 104 9.51 -22.06 8.83
C ARG A 104 10.04 -22.94 7.70
N LYS A 105 10.97 -23.85 8.02
CA LYS A 105 11.44 -24.85 7.05
C LYS A 105 10.30 -25.85 6.83
N THR A 106 9.67 -25.81 5.67
CA THR A 106 8.63 -26.80 5.31
C THR A 106 9.28 -28.17 5.17
N ILE A 107 8.95 -29.08 6.08
CA ILE A 107 9.28 -30.50 5.95
C ILE A 107 8.39 -31.06 4.83
N PRO A 108 8.91 -31.80 3.83
CA PRO A 108 8.06 -32.40 2.81
C PRO A 108 7.18 -33.50 3.44
N LEU A 109 5.86 -33.31 3.44
CA LEU A 109 4.93 -34.40 3.76
C LEU A 109 4.87 -35.37 2.59
N VAL A 110 5.31 -36.61 2.82
CA VAL A 110 5.04 -37.73 1.92
C VAL A 110 3.60 -38.17 2.10
N ILE A 111 2.78 -38.01 1.06
CA ILE A 111 1.37 -38.40 1.08
C ILE A 111 1.25 -39.86 0.62
N LYS A 112 0.76 -40.74 1.51
CA LYS A 112 0.10 -42.00 1.13
C LYS A 112 -1.41 -41.84 1.41
N PRO A 113 -2.31 -42.19 0.47
CA PRO A 113 -3.74 -42.01 0.66
C PRO A 113 -4.40 -43.24 1.30
N VAL A 114 -5.15 -43.06 2.41
CA VAL A 114 -6.17 -44.00 2.89
C VAL A 114 -7.35 -43.25 3.52
N GLU A 115 -8.48 -43.37 2.82
CA GLU A 115 -9.92 -43.29 3.13
C GLU A 115 -10.48 -42.91 4.54
N THR A 116 -11.52 -42.06 4.51
CA THR A 116 -12.55 -41.70 5.54
C THR A 116 -13.59 -42.82 5.76
N PRO A 117 -14.37 -42.91 6.89
CA PRO A 117 -15.24 -41.86 7.50
C PRO A 117 -15.31 -41.90 9.07
N SER A 118 -16.23 -41.31 9.88
CA SER A 118 -17.59 -40.73 9.70
C SER A 118 -18.02 -39.70 10.81
N LYS A 119 -19.05 -38.88 10.51
CA LYS A 119 -20.24 -38.49 11.33
C LYS A 119 -20.20 -37.60 12.62
N ASP A 120 -20.85 -36.43 12.47
CA ASP A 120 -22.08 -35.93 13.17
C ASP A 120 -22.05 -34.80 14.24
N VAL A 121 -23.21 -34.09 14.27
CA VAL A 121 -23.74 -33.02 15.15
C VAL A 121 -23.07 -31.63 15.13
N GLY A 122 -23.88 -30.59 14.90
CA GLY A 122 -23.51 -29.17 14.99
C GLY A 122 -24.45 -28.35 15.88
N LYS A 123 -24.30 -27.01 15.87
CA LYS A 123 -25.29 -26.07 16.40
C LYS A 123 -25.11 -24.66 15.81
N GLU A 124 -26.23 -23.97 15.59
CA GLU A 124 -26.30 -22.56 15.19
C GLU A 124 -26.04 -21.63 16.38
N ASP A 125 -25.61 -20.39 16.12
CA ASP A 125 -26.01 -19.23 16.94
C ASP A 125 -25.94 -17.91 16.14
N LYS A 126 -26.74 -16.94 16.56
CA LYS A 126 -27.16 -15.75 15.79
C LYS A 126 -26.72 -14.47 16.50
N ALA A 127 -26.14 -13.50 15.78
CA ALA A 127 -25.82 -12.17 16.32
C ALA A 127 -26.02 -11.06 15.26
N THR A 128 -26.17 -9.83 15.74
CA THR A 128 -26.89 -8.74 15.06
C THR A 128 -26.00 -7.52 14.75
N GLU A 129 -26.48 -6.67 13.84
CA GLU A 129 -25.97 -5.36 13.36
C GLU A 129 -24.99 -4.57 14.24
N SER A 130 -23.98 -3.97 13.60
CA SER A 130 -23.90 -2.50 13.40
C SER A 130 -22.52 -2.05 12.91
N VAL A 131 -22.44 -1.36 11.77
CA VAL A 131 -21.30 -0.49 11.40
C VAL A 131 -21.82 0.72 10.62
N LEU A 132 -21.33 1.91 10.97
CA LEU A 132 -21.75 3.19 10.39
C LEU A 132 -21.38 3.30 8.91
N ASP A 133 -22.30 3.85 8.12
CA ASP A 133 -22.01 4.37 6.78
C ASP A 133 -21.14 5.64 6.90
N GLN A 134 -19.88 5.55 6.48
CA GLN A 134 -18.98 6.69 6.35
C GLN A 134 -18.86 7.06 4.86
N THR A 135 -19.82 7.86 4.39
CA THR A 135 -19.80 8.45 3.05
C THR A 135 -18.55 9.31 2.85
N ILE A 136 -17.60 8.83 2.04
CA ILE A 136 -16.44 9.62 1.62
C ILE A 136 -16.79 10.36 0.33
N ASP A 137 -16.88 11.69 0.41
CA ASP A 137 -17.13 12.53 -0.76
C ASP A 137 -15.88 12.65 -1.66
N LEU A 138 -16.04 12.15 -2.88
CA LEU A 138 -15.04 12.16 -3.95
C LEU A 138 -15.52 13.01 -5.16
N THR A 139 -16.43 13.96 -4.95
CA THR A 139 -16.86 14.87 -6.01
C THR A 139 -15.75 15.87 -6.35
N PHE A 140 -15.34 15.91 -7.62
CA PHE A 140 -14.35 16.84 -8.13
C PHE A 140 -15.01 17.95 -8.98
N ASP A 141 -15.64 18.91 -8.33
CA ASP A 141 -15.98 20.25 -8.87
C ASP A 141 -15.29 21.34 -8.03
#